data_AF-A0A1Z5ICU0-F1
#
_entry.id   AF-A0A1Z5ICU0-F1
#
_cell.length_a   1.000
_cell.length_b   1.000
_cell.length_c   1.000
_cell.angle_alpha   90.00
_cell.angle_beta   90.00
_cell.angle_gamma   90.00
#
_symmetry.space_group_name_H-M   'P 1'
#
loop_
_entity.id
_entity.type
_entity.pdbx_description
1 polymer ?
#
loop_
_entity_poly.entity_id
_entity_poly.type
_entity_poly.pdbx_seq_one_letter_code
_entity_poly.pdbx_strand_id
1 'polypeptide(L)' 'MNFFSIGTKGDTDYLSRHDFVAALNRDLNQPKLDFSQFPTPKNKAEYQQLLLFIQKQILPRLGD' A
#
# COMPACT_ATOMS: atom_id res chain seq x y z
N MET A 1 -7.06 24.62 -4.98
CA MET A 1 -6.38 23.38 -4.51
C MET A 1 -7.00 22.20 -5.25
N ASN A 2 -6.19 21.42 -5.99
CA ASN A 2 -6.66 20.20 -6.64
C ASN A 2 -6.88 19.11 -5.59
N PHE A 3 -8.14 18.83 -5.29
CA PHE A 3 -8.54 17.71 -4.45
C PHE A 3 -8.42 16.43 -5.29
N PHE A 4 -7.42 15.60 -4.98
CA PHE A 4 -7.41 14.21 -5.41
C PHE A 4 -8.49 13.47 -4.61
N SER A 5 -9.68 13.34 -5.21
CA SER A 5 -10.75 12.49 -4.68
C SER A 5 -10.31 11.02 -4.74
N ILE A 6 -9.69 10.54 -3.66
CA ILE A 6 -9.46 9.12 -3.43
C ILE A 6 -10.76 8.55 -2.86
N GLY A 7 -11.49 7.81 -3.70
CA GLY A 7 -12.54 6.87 -3.27
C GLY A 7 -13.95 7.45 -3.21
N THR A 8 -14.67 7.37 -4.33
CA THR A 8 -16.13 7.36 -4.33
C THR A 8 -16.61 6.13 -3.54
N LYS A 9 -17.58 6.32 -2.65
CA LYS A 9 -18.32 5.27 -1.94
C LYS A 9 -18.57 4.03 -2.82
N GLY A 10 -17.94 2.91 -2.48
CA GLY A 10 -18.27 1.59 -3.00
C GLY A 10 -17.06 0.82 -3.51
N ASP A 11 -16.54 -0.08 -2.68
CA ASP A 11 -16.17 -1.45 -3.11
C ASP A 11 -15.28 -1.60 -4.36
N THR A 12 -14.17 -0.84 -4.44
CA THR A 12 -13.07 -1.15 -5.37
C THR A 12 -11.82 -1.64 -4.65
N ASP A 13 -11.97 -2.15 -3.43
CA ASP A 13 -10.89 -2.73 -2.65
C ASP A 13 -10.70 -4.18 -3.08
N TYR A 14 -9.70 -4.44 -3.92
CA TYR A 14 -9.25 -5.79 -4.27
C TYR A 14 -8.96 -6.64 -3.01
N LEU A 15 -8.60 -5.98 -1.90
CA LEU A 15 -8.43 -6.52 -0.55
C LEU A 15 -8.88 -5.44 0.45
N SER A 16 -9.48 -5.84 1.57
CA SER A 16 -9.73 -4.92 2.70
C SER A 16 -8.43 -4.25 3.15
N ARG A 17 -8.49 -2.98 3.59
CA ARG A 17 -7.29 -2.23 4.02
C ARG A 17 -6.44 -2.98 5.05
N HIS A 18 -7.07 -3.67 6.00
CA HIS A 18 -6.36 -4.47 6.99
C HIS A 18 -5.59 -5.63 6.34
N ASP A 19 -6.24 -6.42 5.47
CA ASP A 19 -5.59 -7.50 4.72
C ASP A 19 -4.49 -7.00 3.80
N PHE A 20 -4.69 -5.84 3.15
CA PHE A 20 -3.67 -5.21 2.33
C PHE A 20 -2.42 -4.87 3.14
N VAL A 21 -2.57 -4.19 4.28
CA VAL A 21 -1.44 -3.83 5.15
C VAL A 21 -0.75 -5.09 5.69
N ALA A 22 -1.52 -6.11 6.08
CA ALA A 22 -0.98 -7.38 6.56
C ALA A 22 -0.20 -8.14 5.47
N ALA A 23 -0.73 -8.21 4.24
CA ALA A 23 -0.06 -8.81 3.09
C ALA A 23 1.22 -8.04 2.73
N LEU A 24 1.14 -6.71 2.68
CA LEU A 24 2.28 -5.86 2.36
C LEU A 24 3.40 -5.98 3.40
N ASN A 25 3.04 -5.99 4.69
CA ASN A 25 3.97 -6.23 5.79
C ASN A 25 4.65 -7.60 5.69
N ARG A 26 3.91 -8.62 5.28
CA ARG A 26 4.44 -9.97 5.08
C ARG A 26 5.37 -10.06 3.86
N ASP A 27 4.96 -9.54 2.71
CA ASP A 27 5.74 -9.54 1.48
C ASP A 27 7.03 -8.72 1.61
N LEU A 28 6.97 -7.59 2.33
CA LEU A 28 8.14 -6.74 2.58
C LEU A 28 8.98 -7.20 3.78
N ASN A 29 8.50 -8.19 4.55
CA ASN A 29 9.10 -8.66 5.80
C ASN A 29 9.29 -7.53 6.83
N GLN A 30 8.32 -6.62 6.92
CA GLN A 30 8.38 -5.39 7.73
C GLN A 30 7.14 -5.22 8.62
N PRO A 31 6.87 -6.15 9.56
CA PRO A 31 5.64 -6.15 10.36
C PRO A 31 5.47 -4.95 11.30
N LYS A 32 6.51 -4.13 11.46
CA LYS A 32 6.50 -2.94 12.33
C LYS A 32 6.15 -1.64 11.59
N LEU A 33 6.07 -1.67 10.26
CA LEU A 33 5.79 -0.47 9.48
C LEU A 33 4.29 -0.33 9.26
N ASP A 34 3.78 0.87 9.55
CA ASP A 34 2.40 1.21 9.23
C ASP A 34 2.32 1.67 7.77
N PHE A 35 1.74 0.81 6.94
CA PHE A 35 1.45 1.10 5.53
C PHE A 35 0.01 1.53 5.31
N SER A 36 -0.75 1.82 6.37
CA SER A 36 -2.16 2.23 6.30
C SER A 36 -2.36 3.55 5.56
N GLN A 37 -1.30 4.36 5.46
CA GLN A 37 -1.24 5.58 4.66
C GLN A 37 -1.22 5.35 3.14
N PHE A 38 -0.87 4.14 2.68
CA PHE A 38 -0.85 3.84 1.26
C PHE A 38 -2.27 3.53 0.74
N PRO A 39 -2.61 3.97 -0.48
CA PRO A 39 -3.88 3.62 -1.08
C PRO A 39 -3.94 2.11 -1.30
N THR A 40 -5.11 1.53 -1.03
CA THR A 40 -5.34 0.12 -1.35
C THR A 40 -5.36 -0.04 -2.87
N PRO A 41 -4.62 -1.02 -3.41
CA PRO A 41 -4.54 -1.23 -4.84
C PRO A 41 -5.89 -1.72 -5.37
N LYS A 42 -6.29 -1.24 -6.54
CA LYS A 42 -7.54 -1.69 -7.17
C LYS A 42 -7.40 -3.03 -7.89
N ASN A 43 -6.17 -3.41 -8.23
CA ASN A 43 -5.83 -4.62 -8.96
C ASN A 43 -4.41 -5.12 -8.60
N LYS A 44 -4.11 -6.38 -8.97
CA LYS A 44 -2.80 -7.00 -8.75
C LYS A 44 -1.62 -6.21 -9.36
N ALA A 45 -1.82 -5.58 -10.52
CA ALA A 45 -0.78 -4.76 -11.16
C ALA A 45 -0.40 -3.54 -10.30
N GLU A 46 -1.40 -2.85 -9.74
CA GLU A 46 -1.17 -1.72 -8.83
C GLU A 46 -0.50 -2.21 -7.52
N TYR A 47 -0.91 -3.36 -7.01
CA TYR A 47 -0.25 -3.96 -5.84
C TYR A 47 1.24 -4.19 -6.11
N GLN A 48 1.61 -4.78 -7.26
CA GLN A 48 3.00 -5.03 -7.61
C GLN A 48 3.81 -3.73 -7.77
N GLN A 49 3.24 -2.70 -8.40
CA GLN A 49 3.92 -1.40 -8.51
C GLN A 49 4.14 -0.75 -7.15
N LEU A 50 3.15 -0.85 -6.25
CA LEU A 50 3.26 -0.34 -4.90
C LEU A 50 4.32 -1.09 -4.08
N LEU A 51 4.37 -2.41 -4.20
CA LEU A 51 5.37 -3.27 -3.56
C LEU A 51 6.79 -2.89 -4.00
N LEU A 52 6.99 -2.73 -5.31
CA LEU A 52 8.27 -2.29 -5.87
C LEU A 52 8.65 -0.87 -5.42
N PHE A 53 7.67 0.04 -5.36
CA PHE A 53 7.87 1.40 -4.89
C PHE A 53 8.33 1.40 -3.43
N ILE A 54 7.63 0.70 -2.55
CA ILE A 54 7.96 0.65 -1.12
C ILE A 54 9.32 -0.02 -0.92
N GLN A 55 9.59 -1.13 -1.61
CA GLN A 55 10.86 -1.84 -1.52
C GLN A 55 12.05 -0.98 -1.97
N LYS A 56 11.90 -0.19 -3.04
CA LYS A 56 13.01 0.60 -3.61
C LYS A 56 13.16 2.00 -3.03
N GLN A 57 12.07 2.63 -2.60
CA GLN A 57 12.06 4.04 -2.20
C GLN A 57 11.86 4.24 -0.70
N ILE A 58 11.10 3.35 -0.04
CA ILE A 58 10.69 3.54 1.36
C ILE A 58 11.58 2.72 2.31
N LEU A 59 11.72 1.41 2.08
CA LEU A 59 12.53 0.54 2.93
C LEU A 59 13.99 1.00 3.11
N PRO A 60 14.75 1.36 2.06
CA PRO A 60 16.12 1.83 2.23
C PRO A 60 16.24 3.16 2.99
N ARG A 61 15.15 3.92 3.13
CA ARG A 61 15.11 5.17 3.91
C ARG A 61 14.70 4.96 5.38
N LEU A 62 14.19 3.78 5.71
CA LEU A 62 13.77 3.42 7.07
C LEU A 62 14.84 2.61 7.83
N GLY A 63 15.90 2.21 7.13
CA GLY A 63 17.03 1.45 7.69
C GLY A 63 18.24 2.29 8.09
N ASP A 64 18.10 3.62 8.15
CA ASP A 64 19.11 4.56 8.67
C ASP A 64 18.60 5.18 9.99
#